data_AF-A0A1F6D2B6-F1
#
_entry.id   AF-A0A1F6D2B6-F1
#
_cell.length_a   1.000
_cell.length_b   1.000
_cell.length_c   1.000
_cell.angle_alpha   90.00
_cell.angle_beta   90.00
_cell.angle_gamma   90.00
#
_symmetry.space_group_name_H-M   'P 1'
#
loop_
_entity.id
_entity.type
_entity.pdbx_description
1 polymer ?
#
loop_
_entity_poly.entity_id
_entity_poly.type
_entity_poly.pdbx_seq_one_letter_code
_entity_poly.pdbx_strand_id
1 'polypeptide(L)'
;MGEALVEQMVADEVYPLSRLCQEVSAVINRVRAAFDLNPMWDAADRVEIREAEQVVDLEARRLQRGEGDPAAWRRALNTYEAVWMGALKELQRSGQRTPCG
;
A
#
# COMPACT_ATOMS: atom_id res chain seq x y z
N MET A 1 4.86 -34.63 30.84
CA MET A 1 4.21 -35.17 29.63
C MET A 1 3.16 -34.16 29.20
N GLY A 2 3.35 -33.57 28.03
CA GLY A 2 2.30 -32.85 27.28
C GLY A 2 2.14 -31.36 27.61
N GLU A 3 3.22 -30.58 27.57
CA GLU A 3 3.12 -29.12 27.46
C GLU A 3 2.36 -28.76 26.18
N ALA A 4 1.24 -28.04 26.38
CA ALA A 4 0.62 -27.09 25.44
C ALA A 4 1.01 -27.30 23.97
N LEU A 5 0.45 -28.35 23.36
CA LEU A 5 0.56 -28.56 21.93
C LEU A 5 -0.36 -27.56 21.23
N VAL A 6 0.20 -26.36 21.02
CA VAL A 6 -0.05 -25.51 19.86
C VAL A 6 -1.51 -25.04 19.72
N GLU A 7 -1.85 -24.00 20.48
CA GLU A 7 -2.96 -23.06 20.20
C GLU A 7 -2.71 -22.32 18.88
N GLN A 8 -2.67 -23.04 17.77
CA GLN A 8 -2.61 -22.48 16.43
C GLN A 8 -3.77 -23.03 15.61
N MET A 9 -4.96 -23.06 16.25
CA MET A 9 -6.21 -22.94 15.51
C MET A 9 -6.22 -21.54 14.93
N VAL A 10 -5.88 -21.46 13.65
CA VAL A 10 -6.06 -20.31 12.78
C VAL A 10 -7.49 -19.83 12.98
N ALA A 11 -7.66 -18.83 13.84
CA ALA A 11 -8.86 -18.05 13.82
C ALA A 11 -8.89 -17.44 12.42
N ASP A 12 -9.91 -17.85 11.68
CA ASP A 12 -10.44 -17.20 10.49
C ASP A 12 -10.79 -15.75 10.88
N GLU A 13 -9.79 -14.94 11.19
CA GLU A 13 -9.95 -13.52 11.47
C GLU A 13 -10.19 -12.87 10.12
N VAL A 14 -11.46 -12.83 9.74
CA VAL A 14 -11.98 -11.93 8.71
C VAL A 14 -11.36 -10.57 8.98
N TYR A 15 -10.41 -10.17 8.12
CA TYR A 15 -9.67 -8.94 8.30
C TYR A 15 -10.65 -7.77 8.14
N PRO A 16 -10.93 -7.00 9.21
CA PRO A 16 -12.02 -6.05 9.16
C PRO A 16 -11.72 -4.95 8.14
N LEU A 17 -12.71 -4.63 7.31
CA LEU A 17 -12.58 -3.60 6.26
C LEU A 17 -12.07 -2.27 6.83
N SER A 18 -12.50 -1.90 8.04
CA SER A 18 -12.03 -0.69 8.72
C SER A 18 -10.51 -0.69 8.93
N ARG A 19 -9.91 -1.83 9.28
CA ARG A 19 -8.46 -1.97 9.44
C ARG A 19 -7.74 -1.88 8.11
N LEU A 20 -8.25 -2.55 7.07
CA LEU A 20 -7.69 -2.46 5.71
C LEU A 20 -7.69 -1.01 5.21
N CYS A 21 -8.81 -0.30 5.37
CA CYS A 21 -8.93 1.11 5.01
C CYS A 21 -7.97 2.01 5.81
N GLN A 22 -7.81 1.75 7.11
CA GLN A 22 -6.87 2.50 7.95
C GLN A 22 -5.41 2.30 7.51
N GLU A 23 -5.03 1.07 7.18
CA GLU A 23 -3.67 0.73 6.76
C GLU A 23 -3.33 1.35 5.40
N VAL A 24 -4.24 1.32 4.43
CA VAL A 24 -4.10 2.03 3.14
C VAL A 24 -4.02 3.55 3.37
N SER A 25 -4.91 4.10 4.19
CA SER A 25 -4.91 5.54 4.50
C SER A 25 -3.60 5.98 5.16
N ALA A 26 -3.03 5.14 6.02
CA ALA A 26 -1.74 5.40 6.64
C ALA A 26 -0.60 5.46 5.61
N VAL A 27 -0.60 4.56 4.61
CA VAL A 27 0.37 4.61 3.50
C VAL A 27 0.22 5.92 2.72
N ILE A 28 -0.99 6.26 2.29
CA ILE A 28 -1.26 7.49 1.53
C ILE A 28 -0.80 8.72 2.32
N ASN A 29 -1.08 8.78 3.63
CA ASN A 29 -0.64 9.89 4.47
C ASN A 29 0.89 9.98 4.57
N ARG A 30 1.61 8.86 4.63
CA ARG A 30 3.09 8.86 4.61
C ARG A 30 3.63 9.39 3.27
N VAL A 31 3.05 8.95 2.16
CA VAL A 31 3.39 9.45 0.82
C VAL A 31 3.17 10.97 0.75
N ARG A 32 2.01 11.45 1.21
CA ARG A 32 1.69 12.89 1.21
C ARG A 32 2.66 13.70 2.07
N ALA A 33 2.99 13.19 3.26
CA ALA A 33 3.92 13.84 4.17
C ALA A 33 5.34 13.93 3.60
N ALA A 34 5.75 12.95 2.76
CA ALA A 34 7.08 12.94 2.15
C ALA A 34 7.26 13.92 0.98
N PHE A 35 6.18 14.35 0.33
CA PHE A 35 6.23 15.11 -0.92
C PHE A 35 5.57 16.50 -0.85
N ASP A 36 5.14 16.94 0.34
CA ASP A 36 4.71 18.32 0.66
C ASP A 36 3.87 19.02 -0.42
N LEU A 37 2.56 18.74 -0.43
CA LEU A 37 1.57 19.33 -1.35
C LEU A 37 1.82 19.10 -2.84
N ASN A 38 2.82 18.29 -3.24
CA ASN A 38 2.92 17.90 -4.63
C ASN A 38 1.62 17.20 -5.04
N PRO A 39 1.03 17.63 -6.15
CA PRO A 39 -0.23 17.08 -6.58
C PRO A 39 -0.10 15.60 -6.93
N MET A 40 -0.60 14.74 -6.05
CA MET A 40 -0.67 13.30 -6.30
C MET A 40 -1.45 12.98 -7.59
N TRP A 41 -2.31 13.89 -8.06
CA TRP A 41 -3.07 13.72 -9.29
C TRP A 41 -2.18 13.51 -10.53
N ASP A 42 -1.02 14.17 -10.61
CA ASP A 42 -0.12 14.03 -11.77
C ASP A 42 0.54 12.65 -11.83
N ALA A 43 0.63 11.96 -10.69
CA ALA A 43 1.13 10.60 -10.61
C ALA A 43 0.00 9.56 -10.67
N ALA A 44 -1.22 9.88 -10.23
CA ALA A 44 -2.33 8.93 -10.11
C ALA A 44 -2.70 8.21 -11.41
N ASP A 45 -2.53 8.87 -12.57
CA ASP A 45 -2.83 8.27 -13.87
C ASP A 45 -1.74 7.36 -14.42
N ARG A 46 -0.59 7.27 -13.75
CA ARG A 46 0.50 6.39 -14.17
C ARG A 46 0.11 4.93 -14.06
N VAL A 47 0.52 4.14 -15.06
CA VAL A 47 0.18 2.72 -15.18
C VAL A 47 0.65 1.95 -13.95
N GLU A 48 1.85 2.23 -13.46
CA GLU A 48 2.44 1.53 -12.31
C GLU A 48 1.63 1.75 -11.03
N ILE A 49 1.06 2.95 -10.85
CA ILE A 49 0.20 3.25 -9.70
C ILE A 49 -1.11 2.47 -9.81
N ARG A 50 -1.76 2.49 -10.98
CA ARG A 50 -3.00 1.72 -11.21
C ARG A 50 -2.82 0.22 -11.04
N GLU A 51 -1.67 -0.33 -11.46
CA GLU A 51 -1.33 -1.73 -11.23
C GLU A 51 -1.14 -2.04 -9.74
N ALA A 52 -0.43 -1.17 -9.01
CA ALA A 52 -0.26 -1.33 -7.58
C ALA A 52 -1.59 -1.22 -6.80
N GLU A 53 -2.50 -0.33 -7.22
CA GLU A 53 -3.87 -0.23 -6.66
C GLU A 53 -4.66 -1.52 -6.87
N GLN A 54 -4.59 -2.12 -8.06
CA GLN A 54 -5.25 -3.40 -8.33
C GLN A 54 -4.73 -4.53 -7.45
N VAL A 55 -3.42 -4.55 -7.17
CA VAL A 55 -2.82 -5.54 -6.26
C VAL A 55 -3.31 -5.33 -4.82
N VAL A 56 -3.36 -4.08 -4.34
CA VAL A 56 -3.92 -3.75 -3.02
C VAL A 56 -5.39 -4.19 -2.93
N ASP A 57 -6.20 -3.87 -3.93
CA ASP A 57 -7.60 -4.27 -4.00
C ASP A 57 -7.79 -5.79 -4.01
N LEU A 58 -6.94 -6.52 -4.74
CA LEU A 58 -6.98 -7.97 -4.81
C LEU A 58 -6.69 -8.60 -3.44
N GLU A 59 -5.60 -8.18 -2.80
CA GLU A 59 -5.20 -8.72 -1.49
C GLU A 59 -6.19 -8.34 -0.38
N ALA A 60 -6.76 -7.13 -0.42
CA ALA A 60 -7.83 -6.72 0.49
C ALA A 60 -9.06 -7.63 0.36
N ARG A 61 -9.47 -7.97 -0.87
CA ARG A 61 -10.60 -8.89 -1.10
C ARG A 61 -10.30 -10.31 -0.64
N ARG A 62 -9.07 -10.80 -0.83
CA ARG A 62 -8.65 -12.12 -0.34
C ARG A 62 -8.71 -12.17 1.19
N LEU A 63 -8.18 -11.16 1.86
CA LEU A 63 -8.24 -11.03 3.32
C LEU A 63 -9.67 -10.94 3.86
N GLN A 64 -10.57 -10.22 3.17
CA GLN A 64 -11.98 -10.16 3.55
C GLN A 64 -12.71 -11.50 3.41
N ARG A 65 -12.23 -12.39 2.52
CA ARG A 65 -12.81 -13.72 2.31
C ARG A 65 -12.21 -14.79 3.23
N GLY A 66 -11.24 -14.44 4.07
CA GLY A 66 -10.45 -15.41 4.84
C GLY A 66 -9.46 -16.22 3.99
N GLU A 67 -9.31 -15.88 2.71
CA GLU A 67 -8.43 -16.57 1.74
C GLU A 67 -7.06 -15.90 1.60
N GLY A 68 -6.87 -14.74 2.24
CA GLY A 68 -5.69 -13.89 2.09
C GLY A 68 -4.62 -14.13 3.14
N ASP A 69 -3.37 -13.85 2.76
CA ASP A 69 -2.22 -13.87 3.66
C ASP A 69 -1.91 -12.44 4.15
N PRO A 70 -1.93 -12.17 5.47
CA PRO A 70 -1.53 -10.87 6.03
C PRO A 70 -0.13 -10.41 5.60
N ALA A 71 0.80 -11.33 5.34
CA ALA A 71 2.11 -11.02 4.80
C ALA A 71 2.05 -10.60 3.32
N ALA A 72 1.17 -11.20 2.52
CA ALA A 72 0.93 -10.79 1.14
C ALA A 72 0.32 -9.38 1.09
N TRP A 73 -0.65 -9.10 1.95
CA TRP A 73 -1.19 -7.76 2.15
C TRP A 73 -0.13 -6.73 2.54
N ARG A 74 0.72 -7.06 3.51
CA ARG A 74 1.78 -6.14 3.95
C ARG A 74 2.80 -5.88 2.83
N ARG A 75 3.12 -6.88 2.01
CA ARG A 75 3.94 -6.71 0.81
C ARG A 75 3.26 -5.81 -0.22
N ALA A 76 1.97 -6.01 -0.47
CA ALA A 76 1.21 -5.16 -1.38
C ALA A 76 1.23 -3.69 -0.96
N LEU A 77 1.02 -3.40 0.33
CA LEU A 77 1.11 -2.04 0.88
C LEU A 77 2.50 -1.42 0.72
N ASN A 78 3.57 -2.19 1.02
CA ASN A 78 4.94 -1.71 0.86
C ASN A 78 5.28 -1.41 -0.61
N THR A 79 4.83 -2.26 -1.53
CA THR A 79 5.00 -2.04 -2.98
C THR A 79 4.23 -0.80 -3.43
N TYR A 80 2.97 -0.66 -2.99
CA TYR A 80 2.15 0.51 -3.30
C TYR A 80 2.81 1.81 -2.81
N GLU A 81 3.32 1.83 -1.58
CA GLU A 81 4.08 2.95 -1.04
C GLU A 81 5.33 3.25 -1.88
N ALA A 82 6.13 2.23 -2.21
CA ALA A 82 7.35 2.41 -3.00
C ALA A 82 7.09 2.95 -4.41
N VAL A 83 6.04 2.46 -5.09
CA VAL A 83 5.64 2.94 -6.42
C VAL A 83 5.24 4.41 -6.37
N TRP A 84 4.41 4.80 -5.39
CA TRP A 84 4.02 6.19 -5.19
C TRP A 84 5.23 7.10 -4.92
N MET A 85 6.10 6.69 -4.01
CA MET A 85 7.30 7.46 -3.67
C MET A 85 8.24 7.59 -4.89
N GLY A 86 8.36 6.55 -5.71
CA GLY A 86 9.13 6.58 -6.95
C GLY A 86 8.57 7.56 -7.98
N ALA A 87 7.26 7.44 -8.28
CA ALA A 87 6.57 8.29 -9.24
C ALA A 87 6.64 9.77 -8.86
N LEU A 88 6.40 10.10 -7.59
CA LEU A 88 6.46 11.49 -7.11
C LEU A 88 7.89 12.04 -7.12
N LYS A 89 8.90 11.21 -6.82
CA LYS A 89 10.31 11.60 -6.90
C LYS A 89 10.75 11.89 -8.34
N GLU A 90 10.23 11.15 -9.31
CA GLU A 90 10.46 11.43 -10.73
C GLU A 90 9.82 12.74 -11.17
N LEU A 91 8.58 13.01 -10.73
CA LEU A 91 7.90 14.27 -11.02
C LEU A 91 8.64 15.46 -10.40
N GLN A 92 9.11 15.35 -9.16
CA GLN A 92 9.93 16.39 -8.52
C GLN A 92 11.22 16.66 -9.31
N ARG A 93 11.92 15.61 -9.76
CA ARG A 93 13.13 15.76 -10.58
C ARG A 93 12.84 16.38 -11.95
N SER A 94 11.70 16.05 -12.53
CA SER A 94 11.28 16.57 -13.84
C SER A 94 10.86 18.03 -13.74
N GLY A 95 10.20 18.42 -12.65
CA GLY A 95 9.87 19.81 -12.33
C GLY A 95 11.08 20.68 -11.95
N GLN A 96 12.10 20.11 -11.31
CA GLN A 96 13.35 20.83 -11.00
C GLN A 96 14.29 21.03 -12.19
N ARG A 97 14.03 20.39 -13.34
CA ARG A 97 14.91 20.44 -14.52
C ARG A 97 14.77 21.69 -15.39
N THR A 98 14.29 22.80 -14.82
CA THR A 98 14.42 24.14 -15.40
C THR A 98 15.35 25.02 -14.56
N PRO A 99 16.69 24.91 -14.71
CA PRO A 99 17.51 26.10 -14.64
C PRO A 99 17.27 26.88 -15.94
N CYS A 100 16.47 27.93 -15.86
CA CYS A 100 16.39 28.97 -16.89
C CYS A 100 17.79 29.57 -17.12
N GLY A 101 18.05 29.94 -18.38
CA GLY A 101 19.34 30.44 -18.88
C GLY A 101 19.75 31.82 -18.42
#